data_AF-A0A0R1UVA6-F1
#
_entry.id   AF-A0A0R1UVA6-F1
#
_cell.length_a   1.000
_cell.length_b   1.000
_cell.length_c   1.000
_cell.angle_alpha   90.00
_cell.angle_beta   90.00
_cell.angle_gamma   90.00
#
_symmetry.space_group_name_H-M   'P 1'
#
loop_
_entity.id
_entity.type
_entity.pdbx_description
1 polymer ?
#
loop_
_entity_poly.entity_id
_entity_poly.type
_entity_poly.pdbx_seq_one_letter_code
_entity_poly.pdbx_strand_id
1 'polypeptide(L)'
;MRKLLNSFKLEYAIVLLVFTLILVLDLTQNMLVDILLPVSILSLLGLVSAFVLPNVLLTWLIIFVTIIGSVIMMVGIVYLPFIERLVLIFTIPVFSMLGAYVKSLGGIRGSALSDQNNIITYTNHVNSVTKLKNKKNAARFYAHYLSFIRDAQNEKLTIEVICINWAHNRQYMQLNSSEYNRVLKKIADSLKKDRLPDEVLYYTDPGTFLIFSTQQHVNLKNHLDRKMKGDLDKIKYADQGVSHDLQYKYAYQSVNAQNIDKFNTFKELDNNLKRQFETDIVVEYQ
;
A
#
# COMPACT_ATOMS: atom_id res chain seq x y z
N MET A 1 -13.35 -15.90 8.02
CA MET A 1 -13.23 -16.19 9.47
C MET A 1 -12.22 -15.31 10.22
N ARG A 2 -10.98 -15.11 9.73
CA ARG A 2 -9.95 -14.31 10.46
C ARG A 2 -10.26 -12.80 10.62
N LYS A 3 -11.05 -12.20 9.73
CA LYS A 3 -11.52 -10.80 9.85
C LYS A 3 -12.67 -10.63 10.85
N LEU A 4 -13.59 -11.60 10.93
CA LEU A 4 -14.68 -11.62 11.92
C LEU A 4 -14.13 -11.77 13.34
N LEU A 5 -13.14 -12.65 13.54
CA LEU A 5 -12.53 -12.85 14.88
C LEU A 5 -11.86 -11.58 15.47
N ASN A 6 -11.44 -10.63 14.62
CA ASN A 6 -10.82 -9.39 15.08
C ASN A 6 -11.84 -8.29 15.42
N SER A 7 -13.03 -8.25 14.78
CA SER A 7 -14.08 -7.31 15.17
C SER A 7 -14.67 -7.67 16.52
N PHE A 8 -14.83 -8.97 16.79
CA PHE A 8 -15.33 -9.46 18.07
C PHE A 8 -14.47 -9.01 19.27
N LYS A 9 -13.15 -8.86 19.13
CA LYS A 9 -12.27 -8.45 20.25
C LYS A 9 -12.52 -7.03 20.75
N LEU A 10 -12.87 -6.10 19.86
CA LEU A 10 -13.10 -4.70 20.21
C LEU A 10 -14.44 -4.52 20.91
N GLU A 11 -15.48 -5.20 20.43
CA GLU A 11 -16.81 -5.20 21.04
C GLU A 11 -16.75 -5.67 22.50
N TYR A 12 -16.07 -6.79 22.79
CA TYR A 12 -15.87 -7.25 24.17
C TYR A 12 -15.09 -6.27 25.03
N ALA A 13 -14.08 -5.58 24.48
CA ALA A 13 -13.31 -4.59 25.22
C ALA A 13 -14.12 -3.34 25.57
N ILE A 14 -15.02 -2.91 24.67
CA ILE A 14 -15.96 -1.82 24.94
C ILE A 14 -16.99 -2.26 25.99
N VAL A 15 -17.56 -3.45 25.85
CA VAL A 15 -18.50 -4.00 26.84
C VAL A 15 -17.84 -4.11 28.21
N LEU A 16 -16.59 -4.58 28.30
CA LEU A 16 -15.82 -4.64 29.54
C LEU A 16 -15.60 -3.25 30.16
N LEU A 17 -15.28 -2.24 29.34
CA LEU A 17 -15.08 -0.86 29.79
C LEU A 17 -16.39 -0.28 30.37
N VAL A 18 -17.50 -0.44 29.63
CA VAL A 18 -18.83 0.04 30.07
C VAL A 18 -19.29 -0.70 31.32
N PHE A 19 -19.11 -2.03 31.37
CA PHE A 19 -19.43 -2.83 32.54
C PHE A 19 -18.62 -2.40 33.77
N THR A 20 -17.31 -2.17 33.60
CA THR A 20 -16.43 -1.68 34.68
C THR A 20 -16.86 -0.29 35.16
N LEU A 21 -17.28 0.59 34.24
CA LEU A 21 -17.80 1.91 34.59
C LEU A 21 -19.08 1.81 35.44
N ILE A 22 -20.03 0.98 35.02
CA ILE A 22 -21.29 0.77 35.75
C ILE A 22 -21.00 0.19 37.14
N LEU A 23 -20.14 -0.84 37.22
CA LEU A 23 -19.80 -1.49 38.48
C LEU A 23 -19.13 -0.53 39.47
N VAL A 24 -18.19 0.30 39.00
CA VAL A 24 -17.51 1.29 39.85
C VAL A 24 -18.49 2.36 40.33
N LEU A 25 -19.40 2.85 39.48
CA LEU A 25 -20.39 3.86 39.88
C LEU A 25 -21.46 3.29 40.83
N ASP A 26 -21.89 2.05 40.63
CA ASP A 26 -22.78 1.35 41.56
C ASP A 26 -22.11 1.13 42.92
N LEU A 27 -20.82 0.77 42.92
CA LEU A 27 -20.04 0.61 44.15
C LEU A 27 -20.02 1.90 44.97
N THR A 28 -19.90 3.08 44.32
CA THR A 28 -19.87 4.37 45.04
C THR A 28 -21.18 4.72 45.75
N GLN A 29 -22.33 4.19 45.30
CA GLN A 29 -23.62 4.45 45.92
C GLN A 29 -23.77 3.74 47.28
N ASN A 30 -22.99 2.68 47.48
CA ASN A 30 -23.00 1.85 48.69
C ASN A 30 -21.89 2.22 49.70
N MET A 31 -21.14 3.30 49.45
CA MET A 31 -20.03 3.76 50.31
C MET A 31 -20.52 4.66 51.46
N LEU A 32 -19.71 4.78 52.51
CA LEU A 32 -20.05 5.59 53.69
C LEU A 32 -20.00 7.09 53.40
N VAL A 33 -19.13 7.50 52.49
CA VAL A 33 -18.96 8.87 52.03
C VAL A 33 -19.28 8.94 50.54
N ASP A 34 -20.09 9.91 50.15
CA ASP A 34 -20.41 10.14 48.74
C ASP A 34 -19.17 10.63 47.98
N ILE A 35 -18.65 9.74 47.13
CA ILE A 35 -17.51 9.98 46.23
C ILE A 35 -17.90 9.84 44.76
N LEU A 36 -19.20 9.84 44.44
CA LEU A 36 -19.72 9.60 43.09
C LEU A 36 -19.18 10.62 42.08
N LEU A 37 -19.24 11.90 42.42
CA LEU A 37 -18.79 12.99 41.54
C LEU A 37 -17.27 12.95 41.30
N PRO A 38 -16.41 12.84 42.34
CA PRO A 38 -14.97 12.64 42.14
C PRO A 38 -14.64 11.45 41.25
N VAL A 39 -15.24 10.27 41.51
CA VAL A 39 -14.99 9.05 40.74
C VAL A 39 -15.43 9.21 39.28
N SER A 40 -16.56 9.88 39.02
CA SER A 40 -17.03 10.17 37.66
C SER A 40 -16.03 11.03 36.87
N ILE A 41 -15.52 12.10 37.49
CA ILE A 41 -14.54 13.00 36.87
C ILE A 41 -13.22 12.27 36.60
N LEU A 42 -12.73 11.50 37.58
CA LEU A 42 -11.50 10.72 37.47
C LEU A 42 -11.61 9.63 36.39
N SER A 43 -12.77 8.99 36.25
CA SER A 43 -13.03 7.99 35.22
C SER A 43 -12.98 8.61 33.83
N LEU A 44 -13.62 9.77 33.65
CA LEU A 44 -13.58 10.52 32.39
C LEU A 44 -12.16 10.97 32.04
N LEU A 45 -11.43 11.55 33.00
CA LEU A 45 -10.04 11.96 32.81
C LEU A 45 -9.16 10.77 32.43
N GLY A 46 -9.28 9.64 33.12
CA GLY A 46 -8.52 8.43 32.82
C GLY A 46 -8.76 7.94 31.39
N LEU A 47 -10.00 7.94 30.94
CA LEU A 47 -10.37 7.58 29.55
C LEU A 47 -9.81 8.58 28.53
N VAL A 48 -10.03 9.88 28.74
CA VAL A 48 -9.55 10.94 27.82
C VAL A 48 -8.03 10.88 27.70
N SER A 49 -7.31 10.74 28.81
CA SER A 49 -5.85 10.58 28.83
C SER A 49 -5.40 9.38 27.99
N ALA A 50 -6.11 8.25 28.05
CA ALA A 50 -5.75 7.08 27.26
C ALA A 50 -5.86 7.30 25.75
N PHE A 51 -6.90 8.01 25.30
CA PHE A 51 -7.09 8.31 23.88
C PHE A 51 -6.16 9.40 23.37
N VAL A 52 -5.93 10.46 24.16
CA VAL A 52 -5.13 11.62 23.76
C VAL A 52 -3.63 11.35 23.83
N LEU A 53 -3.13 10.66 24.86
CA LEU A 53 -1.70 10.53 25.10
C LEU A 53 -1.07 9.33 24.37
N PRO A 54 0.18 9.44 23.90
CA PRO A 54 0.99 8.28 23.48
C PRO A 54 1.19 7.28 24.63
N ASN A 55 1.33 5.98 24.31
CA ASN A 55 1.42 4.90 25.31
C ASN A 55 2.54 5.13 26.35
N VAL A 56 3.68 5.69 25.92
CA VAL A 56 4.82 6.00 26.81
C VAL A 56 4.43 7.08 27.82
N LEU A 57 3.86 8.20 27.35
CA LEU A 57 3.40 9.29 28.22
C LEU A 57 2.28 8.86 29.15
N LEU A 58 1.35 8.02 28.66
CA LEU A 58 0.28 7.46 29.48
C LEU A 58 0.81 6.61 30.63
N THR A 59 1.82 5.78 30.38
CA THR A 59 2.44 4.94 31.42
C THR A 59 3.06 5.81 32.52
N TRP A 60 3.79 6.86 32.13
CA TRP A 60 4.34 7.83 33.09
C TRP A 60 3.25 8.55 33.88
N LEU A 61 2.17 8.97 33.23
CA LEU A 61 1.03 9.60 33.92
C LEU A 61 0.42 8.65 34.95
N ILE A 62 0.16 7.39 34.60
CA ILE A 62 -0.40 6.39 35.53
C ILE A 62 0.52 6.24 36.74
N ILE A 63 1.83 6.11 36.53
CA ILE A 63 2.81 5.97 37.62
C ILE A 63 2.76 7.20 38.54
N PHE A 64 2.87 8.41 37.99
CA PHE A 64 2.88 9.63 38.79
C PHE A 64 1.57 9.86 39.54
N VAL A 65 0.41 9.68 38.88
CA VAL A 65 -0.90 9.85 39.52
C VAL A 65 -1.10 8.83 40.64
N THR A 66 -0.67 7.58 40.44
CA THR A 66 -0.78 6.54 41.48
C THR A 66 0.09 6.87 42.68
N ILE A 67 1.34 7.31 42.46
CA ILE A 67 2.27 7.70 43.54
C ILE A 67 1.73 8.91 44.30
N ILE A 68 1.41 10.01 43.59
CA ILE A 68 0.93 11.25 44.19
C ILE A 68 -0.40 11.01 44.91
N GLY A 69 -1.34 10.31 44.28
CA GLY A 69 -2.62 9.95 44.86
C GLY A 69 -2.47 9.13 46.14
N SER A 70 -1.57 8.14 46.14
CA SER A 70 -1.29 7.33 47.33
C SER A 70 -0.72 8.17 48.46
N VAL A 71 0.26 9.04 48.18
CA VAL A 71 0.86 9.92 49.19
C VAL A 71 -0.19 10.85 49.80
N ILE A 72 -0.99 11.54 48.97
CA ILE A 72 -2.02 12.46 49.44
C ILE A 72 -3.07 11.75 50.29
N MET A 73 -3.56 10.59 49.84
CA MET A 73 -4.66 9.88 50.49
C MET A 73 -4.23 9.07 51.72
N MET A 74 -2.98 8.61 51.80
CA MET A 74 -2.50 7.76 52.91
C MET A 74 -1.69 8.52 53.97
N VAL A 75 -0.99 9.59 53.62
CA VAL A 75 -0.11 10.31 54.57
C VAL A 75 -0.81 11.51 55.23
N GLY A 76 -1.82 12.11 54.59
CA GLY A 76 -2.58 13.24 55.13
C GLY A 76 -3.72 12.85 56.08
N ILE A 77 -4.20 13.81 56.88
CA ILE A 77 -5.46 13.69 57.65
C ILE A 77 -6.63 13.84 56.66
N VAL A 78 -6.94 12.78 55.94
CA VAL A 78 -8.10 12.70 55.04
C VAL A 78 -9.21 11.96 55.79
N TYR A 79 -10.36 12.60 56.01
CA TYR A 79 -11.50 12.00 56.71
C TYR A 79 -12.33 11.07 55.80
N LEU A 80 -11.66 10.17 55.08
CA LEU A 80 -12.29 9.13 54.25
C LEU A 80 -11.99 7.75 54.83
N PRO A 81 -12.93 6.80 54.81
CA PRO A 81 -12.63 5.41 55.13
C PRO A 81 -11.70 4.79 54.07
N PHE A 82 -11.12 3.63 54.42
CA PHE A 82 -10.02 3.05 53.66
C PHE A 82 -10.41 2.67 52.23
N ILE A 83 -11.62 2.14 52.03
CA ILE A 83 -12.09 1.64 50.72
C ILE A 83 -12.28 2.81 49.73
N GLU A 84 -12.87 3.91 50.18
CA GLU A 84 -13.12 5.11 49.39
C GLU A 84 -11.80 5.73 48.90
N ARG A 85 -10.76 5.72 49.74
CA ARG A 85 -9.41 6.16 49.34
C ARG A 85 -8.83 5.29 48.24
N LEU A 86 -8.96 3.97 48.35
CA LEU A 86 -8.47 3.05 47.32
C LEU A 86 -9.20 3.26 45.99
N VAL A 87 -10.52 3.40 46.02
CA VAL A 87 -11.32 3.67 44.81
C VAL A 87 -10.82 4.94 44.12
N LEU A 88 -10.61 6.03 44.86
CA LEU A 88 -10.10 7.28 44.30
C LEU A 88 -8.70 7.15 43.69
N ILE A 89 -7.78 6.44 44.36
CA ILE A 89 -6.41 6.24 43.87
C ILE A 89 -6.40 5.45 42.56
N PHE A 90 -7.20 4.37 42.49
CA PHE A 90 -7.15 3.44 41.36
C PHE A 90 -8.07 3.80 40.20
N THR A 91 -8.98 4.76 40.36
CA THR A 91 -9.92 5.15 39.29
C THR A 91 -9.17 5.58 38.02
N ILE A 92 -8.28 6.57 38.07
CA ILE A 92 -7.52 7.00 36.87
C ILE A 92 -6.72 5.85 36.26
N PRO A 93 -5.87 5.12 37.02
CA PRO A 93 -5.10 3.99 36.50
C PRO A 93 -5.95 2.94 35.78
N VAL A 94 -7.07 2.52 36.37
CA VAL A 94 -7.95 1.48 35.83
C VAL A 94 -8.58 1.94 34.51
N PHE A 95 -9.15 3.14 34.49
CA PHE A 95 -9.79 3.66 33.27
C PHE A 95 -8.78 4.00 32.17
N SER A 96 -7.59 4.49 32.53
CA SER A 96 -6.51 4.69 31.56
C SER A 96 -6.01 3.37 30.97
N MET A 97 -5.89 2.31 31.77
CA MET A 97 -5.46 0.99 31.30
C MET A 97 -6.51 0.33 30.40
N LEU A 98 -7.79 0.39 30.77
CA LEU A 98 -8.89 -0.10 29.93
C LEU A 98 -9.03 0.70 28.64
N GLY A 99 -8.92 2.03 28.72
CA GLY A 99 -8.89 2.91 27.55
C GLY A 99 -7.72 2.60 26.62
N ALA A 100 -6.52 2.33 27.17
CA ALA A 100 -5.36 1.92 26.40
C ALA A 100 -5.56 0.55 25.73
N TYR A 101 -6.20 -0.40 26.42
CA TYR A 101 -6.54 -1.70 25.86
C TYR A 101 -7.52 -1.57 24.68
N VAL A 102 -8.58 -0.77 24.83
CA VAL A 102 -9.52 -0.45 23.73
C VAL A 102 -8.80 0.26 22.58
N LYS A 103 -7.93 1.23 22.88
CA LYS A 103 -7.10 1.94 21.89
C LYS A 103 -6.16 0.98 21.14
N SER A 104 -5.58 0.00 21.82
CA SER A 104 -4.70 -0.99 21.19
C SER A 104 -5.46 -1.92 20.24
N LEU A 105 -6.68 -2.31 20.59
CA LEU A 105 -7.54 -3.17 19.78
C LEU A 105 -8.18 -2.41 18.61
N GLY A 106 -8.57 -1.15 18.81
CA GLY A 106 -9.05 -0.26 17.75
C GLY A 106 -7.93 0.29 16.87
N GLY A 107 -6.69 0.21 17.34
CA GLY A 107 -5.46 0.80 16.78
C GLY A 107 -4.89 0.10 15.55
N ILE A 108 -5.57 -0.88 14.96
CA ILE A 108 -5.19 -1.48 13.66
C ILE A 108 -5.12 -0.41 12.53
N ARG A 109 -5.66 0.81 12.76
CA ARG A 109 -5.56 1.95 11.84
C ARG A 109 -4.25 2.73 11.92
N GLY A 110 -3.49 2.69 13.02
CA GLY A 110 -2.21 3.42 13.16
C GLY A 110 -1.04 2.76 12.42
N SER A 111 -1.01 1.42 12.40
CA SER A 111 0.00 0.67 11.64
C SER A 111 -0.18 0.78 10.12
N ALA A 112 -1.42 1.01 9.66
CA ALA A 112 -1.70 1.27 8.24
C ALA A 112 -1.16 2.63 7.77
N LEU A 113 -1.01 3.60 8.68
CA LEU A 113 -0.47 4.94 8.41
C LEU A 113 1.06 4.99 8.52
N SER A 114 1.67 4.25 9.46
CA SER A 114 3.14 4.11 9.52
C SER A 114 3.70 3.39 8.29
N ASP A 115 2.97 2.43 7.75
CA ASP A 115 3.33 1.73 6.51
C ASP A 115 2.98 2.57 5.27
N GLN A 116 2.23 3.66 5.41
CA GLN A 116 1.84 4.50 4.28
C GLN A 116 3.07 5.11 3.60
N ASN A 117 4.12 5.51 4.32
CA ASN A 117 5.34 6.04 3.70
C ASN A 117 6.12 4.96 2.94
N ASN A 118 6.18 3.73 3.44
CA ASN A 118 6.81 2.60 2.75
C ASN A 118 5.96 2.14 1.55
N ILE A 119 4.64 2.12 1.68
CA ILE A 119 3.68 1.85 0.61
C ILE A 119 3.75 2.96 -0.45
N ILE A 120 3.83 4.23 -0.06
CA ILE A 120 4.01 5.38 -0.96
C ILE A 120 5.37 5.26 -1.67
N THR A 121 6.44 4.96 -0.95
CA THR A 121 7.79 4.80 -1.55
C THR A 121 7.81 3.63 -2.53
N TYR A 122 7.20 2.49 -2.17
CA TYR A 122 7.04 1.34 -3.05
C TYR A 122 6.18 1.68 -4.28
N THR A 123 5.02 2.30 -4.10
CA THR A 123 4.11 2.71 -5.20
C THR A 123 4.69 3.81 -6.09
N ASN A 124 5.60 4.63 -5.55
CA ASN A 124 6.34 5.64 -6.29
C ASN A 124 7.39 5.05 -7.24
N HIS A 125 7.79 3.79 -7.07
CA HIS A 125 8.78 3.12 -7.93
C HIS A 125 8.19 1.95 -8.71
N VAL A 126 7.16 1.30 -8.16
CA VAL A 126 6.59 0.04 -8.66
C VAL A 126 5.07 0.14 -8.69
N ASN A 127 4.46 -0.31 -9.77
CA ASN A 127 3.00 -0.38 -9.85
C ASN A 127 2.46 -1.46 -8.89
N SER A 128 1.44 -1.11 -8.10
CA SER A 128 0.90 -1.99 -7.05
C SER A 128 0.23 -3.25 -7.60
N VAL A 129 -0.31 -3.21 -8.82
CA VAL A 129 -1.04 -4.30 -9.48
C VAL A 129 -0.08 -5.21 -10.24
N THR A 130 0.70 -4.65 -11.17
CA THR A 130 1.60 -5.41 -12.05
C THR A 130 2.92 -5.79 -11.37
N LYS A 131 3.29 -5.11 -10.28
CA LYS A 131 4.59 -5.22 -9.59
C LYS A 131 5.78 -4.87 -10.49
N LEU A 132 5.55 -4.14 -11.59
CA LEU A 132 6.59 -3.68 -12.51
C LEU A 132 7.05 -2.25 -12.18
N LYS A 133 8.30 -1.94 -12.50
CA LYS A 133 8.88 -0.60 -12.32
C LYS A 133 8.19 0.42 -13.23
N ASN A 134 8.12 1.68 -12.80
CA ASN A 134 7.39 2.72 -13.52
C ASN A 134 8.20 3.43 -14.63
N LYS A 135 7.56 4.39 -15.31
CA LYS A 135 8.14 5.23 -16.36
C LYS A 135 9.41 5.98 -15.96
N LYS A 136 9.50 6.50 -14.72
CA LYS A 136 10.71 7.18 -14.23
C LYS A 136 11.90 6.22 -14.16
N ASN A 137 11.66 5.00 -13.71
CA ASN A 137 12.68 3.96 -13.66
C ASN A 137 13.10 3.49 -15.06
N ALA A 138 12.16 3.42 -16.02
CA ALA A 138 12.47 3.14 -17.42
C ALA A 138 13.38 4.23 -18.02
N ALA A 139 13.05 5.50 -17.78
CA ALA A 139 13.86 6.62 -18.25
C ALA A 139 15.28 6.62 -17.68
N ARG A 140 15.42 6.34 -16.38
CA ARG A 140 16.74 6.21 -15.72
C ARG A 140 17.57 5.07 -16.30
N PHE A 141 16.96 3.90 -16.49
CA PHE A 141 17.64 2.74 -17.08
C PHE A 141 18.09 3.03 -18.51
N TYR A 142 17.21 3.61 -19.32
CA TYR A 142 17.53 3.98 -20.70
C TYR A 142 18.69 4.99 -20.76
N ALA A 143 18.63 6.06 -19.96
CA ALA A 143 19.70 7.07 -19.92
C ALA A 143 21.05 6.46 -19.50
N HIS A 144 21.04 5.54 -18.54
CA HIS A 144 22.25 4.82 -18.12
C HIS A 144 22.79 3.89 -19.22
N TYR A 145 21.92 3.22 -19.97
CA TYR A 145 22.36 2.39 -21.08
C TYR A 145 22.91 3.23 -22.24
N LEU A 146 22.32 4.40 -22.51
CA LEU A 146 22.84 5.32 -23.53
C LEU A 146 24.24 5.84 -23.20
N SER A 147 24.58 6.07 -21.92
CA SER A 147 25.96 6.44 -21.56
C SER A 147 26.93 5.33 -21.92
N PHE A 148 26.59 4.05 -21.67
CA PHE A 148 27.45 2.94 -22.10
C PHE A 148 27.63 2.85 -23.62
N ILE A 149 26.57 3.06 -24.40
CA ILE A 149 26.68 3.07 -25.88
C ILE A 149 27.62 4.19 -26.34
N ARG A 150 27.61 5.36 -25.68
CA ARG A 150 28.49 6.50 -26.03
C ARG A 150 29.95 6.25 -25.64
N ASP A 151 30.16 5.67 -24.47
CA ASP A 151 31.49 5.45 -23.92
C ASP A 151 32.20 4.30 -24.65
N ALA A 152 31.46 3.28 -25.07
CA ALA A 152 31.99 2.07 -25.69
C ALA A 152 32.21 2.20 -27.21
N GLN A 153 32.83 3.29 -27.68
CA GLN A 153 33.00 3.73 -29.10
C GLN A 153 33.26 2.65 -30.20
N ASN A 154 33.62 1.41 -29.86
CA ASN A 154 33.89 0.29 -30.78
C ASN A 154 33.05 -0.99 -30.56
N GLU A 155 32.17 -1.06 -29.56
CA GLU A 155 31.34 -2.26 -29.31
C GLU A 155 29.95 -2.13 -29.94
N LYS A 156 29.41 -3.24 -30.47
CA LYS A 156 28.07 -3.30 -31.07
C LYS A 156 26.95 -3.26 -30.03
N LEU A 157 27.09 -2.45 -28.98
CA LEU A 157 26.08 -2.31 -27.93
C LEU A 157 24.79 -1.76 -28.54
N THR A 158 23.76 -2.59 -28.45
CA THR A 158 22.43 -2.28 -28.94
C THR A 158 21.44 -2.56 -27.82
N ILE A 159 20.50 -1.64 -27.63
CA ILE A 159 19.33 -1.86 -26.78
C ILE A 159 18.09 -1.92 -27.64
N GLU A 160 17.38 -3.03 -27.52
CA GLU A 160 16.10 -3.25 -28.17
C GLU A 160 14.99 -2.92 -27.18
N VAL A 161 13.97 -2.22 -27.67
CA VAL A 161 12.83 -1.80 -26.86
C VAL A 161 11.56 -2.28 -27.53
N ILE A 162 10.81 -3.12 -26.82
CA ILE A 162 9.47 -3.56 -27.21
C ILE A 162 8.46 -2.81 -26.35
N CYS A 163 7.51 -2.14 -26.99
CA CYS A 163 6.38 -1.49 -26.34
C CYS A 163 5.10 -2.24 -26.68
N ILE A 164 4.35 -2.62 -25.64
CA ILE A 164 3.09 -3.36 -25.77
C ILE A 164 2.01 -2.51 -25.14
N ASN A 165 0.97 -2.19 -25.91
CA ASN A 165 -0.19 -1.45 -25.42
C ASN A 165 -1.45 -2.31 -25.53
N TRP A 166 -2.15 -2.49 -24.42
CA TRP A 166 -3.50 -3.01 -24.42
C TRP A 166 -4.45 -1.94 -24.96
N ALA A 167 -5.01 -2.17 -26.14
CA ALA A 167 -5.93 -1.26 -26.80
C ALA A 167 -7.24 -1.12 -26.02
N HIS A 168 -7.85 0.06 -26.07
CA HIS A 168 -9.11 0.40 -25.38
C HIS A 168 -9.11 0.18 -23.85
N ASN A 169 -7.93 0.00 -23.23
CA ASN A 169 -7.78 -0.31 -21.81
C ASN A 169 -8.55 0.64 -20.87
N ARG A 170 -8.67 1.93 -21.22
CA ARG A 170 -9.41 2.92 -20.41
C ARG A 170 -10.91 2.63 -20.34
N GLN A 171 -11.51 2.12 -21.42
CA GLN A 171 -12.93 1.73 -21.45
C GLN A 171 -13.15 0.53 -20.52
N TYR A 172 -12.30 -0.50 -20.62
CA TYR A 172 -12.33 -1.65 -19.72
C TYR A 172 -12.13 -1.27 -18.24
N MET A 173 -11.30 -0.27 -17.96
CA MET A 173 -11.11 0.25 -16.60
C MET A 173 -12.37 0.92 -16.05
N GLN A 174 -13.11 1.65 -16.90
CA GLN A 174 -14.36 2.31 -16.51
C GLN A 174 -15.52 1.33 -16.30
N LEU A 175 -15.58 0.27 -17.12
CA LEU A 175 -16.60 -0.77 -17.00
C LEU A 175 -16.45 -1.56 -15.70
N ASN A 176 -15.27 -2.11 -15.44
CA ASN A 176 -14.99 -2.88 -14.23
C ASN A 176 -13.50 -2.78 -13.84
N SER A 177 -13.24 -1.94 -12.83
CA SER A 177 -11.86 -1.66 -12.36
C SER A 177 -11.18 -2.87 -11.70
N SER A 178 -11.95 -3.78 -11.08
CA SER A 178 -11.40 -4.99 -10.45
C SER A 178 -10.92 -5.98 -11.51
N GLU A 179 -11.74 -6.22 -12.54
CA GLU A 179 -11.37 -7.09 -13.65
C GLU A 179 -10.25 -6.51 -14.51
N TYR A 180 -10.28 -5.20 -14.74
CA TYR A 180 -9.16 -4.47 -15.35
C TYR A 180 -7.84 -4.75 -14.61
N ASN A 181 -7.82 -4.65 -13.28
CA ASN A 181 -6.63 -4.93 -12.48
C ASN A 181 -6.23 -6.41 -12.54
N ARG A 182 -7.19 -7.34 -12.57
CA ARG A 182 -6.92 -8.77 -12.78
C ARG A 182 -6.24 -9.02 -14.12
N VAL A 183 -6.73 -8.40 -15.19
CA VAL A 183 -6.17 -8.50 -16.54
C VAL A 183 -4.77 -7.91 -16.61
N LEU A 184 -4.56 -6.69 -16.08
CA LEU A 184 -3.23 -6.09 -16.00
C LEU A 184 -2.22 -6.99 -15.28
N LYS A 185 -2.63 -7.60 -14.16
CA LYS A 185 -1.80 -8.54 -13.42
C LYS A 185 -1.46 -9.77 -14.27
N LYS A 186 -2.44 -10.38 -14.95
CA LYS A 186 -2.19 -11.53 -15.84
C LYS A 186 -1.25 -11.19 -16.99
N ILE A 187 -1.39 -10.01 -17.60
CA ILE A 187 -0.46 -9.55 -18.65
C ILE A 187 0.95 -9.49 -18.07
N ALA A 188 1.13 -8.80 -16.94
CA ALA A 188 2.45 -8.66 -16.31
C ALA A 188 3.06 -10.03 -15.91
N ASP A 189 2.26 -10.95 -15.38
CA ASP A 189 2.72 -12.29 -15.00
C ASP A 189 3.11 -13.12 -16.23
N SER A 190 2.38 -13.01 -17.34
CA SER A 190 2.76 -13.63 -18.63
C SER A 190 4.09 -13.07 -19.13
N LEU A 191 4.24 -11.75 -19.14
CA LEU A 191 5.48 -11.11 -19.60
C LEU A 191 6.69 -11.57 -18.79
N LYS A 192 6.59 -11.64 -17.46
CA LYS A 192 7.69 -12.12 -16.59
C LYS A 192 8.06 -13.58 -16.83
N LYS A 193 7.09 -14.40 -17.26
CA LYS A 193 7.27 -15.83 -17.52
C LYS A 193 7.88 -16.08 -18.90
N ASP A 194 7.52 -15.27 -19.89
CA ASP A 194 7.90 -15.49 -21.30
C ASP A 194 9.18 -14.78 -21.71
N ARG A 195 9.62 -13.80 -20.92
CA ARG A 195 10.82 -13.00 -21.16
C ARG A 195 12.03 -13.52 -20.40
N LEU A 196 13.22 -13.18 -20.90
CA LEU A 196 14.47 -13.62 -20.29
C LEU A 196 14.73 -12.89 -18.95
N PRO A 197 15.45 -13.50 -18.00
CA PRO A 197 15.75 -12.86 -16.71
C PRO A 197 16.58 -11.58 -16.79
N ASP A 198 17.35 -11.41 -17.87
CA ASP A 198 18.17 -10.23 -18.14
C ASP A 198 17.38 -9.09 -18.82
N GLU A 199 16.19 -9.39 -19.35
CA GLU A 199 15.28 -8.37 -19.89
C GLU A 199 14.60 -7.59 -18.76
N VAL A 200 14.54 -6.27 -18.91
CA VAL A 200 13.99 -5.39 -17.87
C VAL A 200 12.60 -4.91 -18.26
N LEU A 201 11.61 -5.27 -17.45
CA LEU A 201 10.20 -4.96 -17.70
C LEU A 201 9.70 -3.76 -16.89
N TYR A 202 8.94 -2.90 -17.55
CA TYR A 202 8.36 -1.69 -16.99
C TYR A 202 6.88 -1.56 -17.34
N TYR A 203 6.13 -0.88 -16.47
CA TYR A 203 4.77 -0.45 -16.70
C TYR A 203 4.74 1.08 -16.70
N THR A 204 4.54 1.71 -17.86
CA THR A 204 4.81 3.14 -18.04
C THR A 204 3.56 4.01 -18.06
N ASP A 205 2.52 3.55 -18.72
CA ASP A 205 1.23 4.25 -18.90
C ASP A 205 0.07 3.22 -18.78
N PRO A 206 -1.20 3.64 -18.64
CA PRO A 206 -2.34 2.71 -18.55
C PRO A 206 -2.35 1.69 -19.68
N GLY A 207 -2.23 0.41 -19.33
CA GLY A 207 -2.18 -0.71 -20.29
C GLY A 207 -0.89 -0.78 -21.12
N THR A 208 0.13 0.03 -20.83
CA THR A 208 1.39 0.07 -21.60
C THR A 208 2.55 -0.55 -20.82
N PHE A 209 3.21 -1.51 -21.46
CA PHE A 209 4.36 -2.23 -20.95
C PHE A 209 5.56 -1.97 -21.85
N LEU A 210 6.74 -1.79 -21.25
CA LEU A 210 8.01 -1.70 -21.95
C LEU A 210 8.92 -2.85 -21.54
N ILE A 211 9.63 -3.40 -22.52
CA ILE A 211 10.64 -4.43 -22.32
C ILE A 211 11.92 -3.91 -22.95
N PHE A 212 12.98 -3.82 -22.15
CA PHE A 212 14.31 -3.55 -22.65
C PHE A 212 15.10 -4.84 -22.71
N SER A 213 15.68 -5.10 -23.87
CA SER A 213 16.46 -6.29 -24.15
C SER A 213 17.83 -5.87 -24.67
N THR A 214 18.88 -6.51 -24.17
CA THR A 214 20.21 -6.37 -24.78
C THR A 214 20.32 -7.32 -25.97
N GLN A 215 21.33 -7.14 -26.82
CA GLN A 215 21.44 -7.83 -28.10
C GLN A 215 21.25 -9.35 -27.99
N GLN A 216 20.15 -9.84 -28.57
CA GLN A 216 19.81 -11.27 -28.62
C GLN A 216 20.03 -11.86 -30.01
N HIS A 217 20.25 -13.17 -30.06
CA HIS A 217 20.16 -13.91 -31.33
C HIS A 217 18.74 -13.80 -31.90
N VAL A 218 18.63 -13.41 -33.17
CA VAL A 218 17.35 -13.19 -33.88
C VAL A 218 16.38 -14.37 -33.73
N ASN A 219 16.88 -15.60 -33.77
CA ASN A 219 16.06 -16.82 -33.62
C ASN A 219 15.43 -16.94 -32.23
N LEU A 220 16.20 -16.65 -31.18
CA LEU A 220 15.71 -16.68 -29.80
C LEU A 220 14.65 -15.60 -29.61
N LYS A 221 14.94 -14.37 -30.04
CA LYS A 221 14.00 -13.24 -30.00
C LYS A 221 12.67 -13.59 -30.67
N ASN A 222 12.71 -14.11 -31.90
CA ASN A 222 11.50 -14.49 -32.65
C ASN A 222 10.72 -15.62 -31.97
N HIS A 223 11.39 -16.53 -31.27
CA HIS A 223 10.72 -17.56 -30.48
C HIS A 223 10.02 -16.96 -29.25
N LEU A 224 10.72 -16.11 -28.48
CA LEU A 224 10.16 -15.43 -27.30
C LEU A 224 8.99 -14.52 -27.68
N ASP A 225 9.11 -13.75 -28.76
CA ASP A 225 8.07 -12.85 -29.24
C ASP A 225 6.81 -13.61 -29.66
N ARG A 226 6.95 -14.75 -30.37
CA ARG A 226 5.81 -15.60 -30.74
C ARG A 226 5.14 -16.22 -29.52
N LYS A 227 5.93 -16.75 -28.59
CA LYS A 227 5.41 -17.35 -27.35
C LYS A 227 4.65 -16.31 -26.52
N MET A 228 5.24 -15.13 -26.32
CA MET A 228 4.62 -14.04 -25.58
C MET A 228 3.30 -13.63 -26.23
N LYS A 229 3.27 -13.37 -27.55
CA LYS A 229 2.03 -12.99 -28.25
C LYS A 229 0.94 -14.07 -28.05
N GLY A 230 1.29 -15.34 -28.25
CA GLY A 230 0.35 -16.45 -28.06
C GLY A 230 -0.15 -16.61 -26.63
N ASP A 231 0.66 -16.32 -25.60
CA ASP A 231 0.21 -16.34 -24.20
C ASP A 231 -0.62 -15.10 -23.84
N LEU A 232 -0.34 -13.92 -24.43
CA LEU A 232 -1.16 -12.72 -24.29
C LEU A 232 -2.55 -12.88 -24.94
N ASP A 233 -2.64 -13.51 -26.11
CA ASP A 233 -3.91 -13.73 -26.83
C ASP A 233 -4.87 -14.66 -26.07
N LYS A 234 -4.36 -15.46 -25.13
CA LYS A 234 -5.18 -16.31 -24.24
C LYS A 234 -5.82 -15.51 -23.10
N ILE A 235 -5.35 -14.29 -22.82
CA ILE A 235 -5.86 -13.47 -21.73
C ILE A 235 -7.18 -12.85 -22.18
N LYS A 236 -8.25 -13.14 -21.44
CA LYS A 236 -9.57 -12.58 -21.68
C LYS A 236 -10.02 -11.66 -20.55
N TYR A 237 -10.77 -10.64 -20.93
CA TYR A 237 -11.53 -9.79 -20.01
C TYR A 237 -12.88 -10.44 -19.76
N ALA A 238 -13.27 -10.59 -18.50
CA ALA A 238 -14.53 -11.21 -18.13
C ALA A 238 -15.39 -10.19 -17.40
N ASP A 239 -16.62 -9.97 -17.84
CA ASP A 239 -17.57 -9.11 -17.12
C ASP A 239 -18.98 -9.65 -17.31
N GLN A 240 -19.75 -9.71 -16.21
CA GLN A 240 -21.15 -10.16 -16.20
C GLN A 240 -21.43 -11.49 -16.94
N GLY A 241 -20.47 -12.43 -16.88
CA GLY A 241 -20.59 -13.74 -17.54
C GLY A 241 -20.23 -13.76 -19.02
N VAL A 242 -19.87 -12.61 -19.61
CA VAL A 242 -19.36 -12.49 -20.99
C VAL A 242 -17.85 -12.37 -20.96
N SER A 243 -17.19 -13.02 -21.94
CA SER A 243 -15.75 -12.97 -22.11
C SER A 243 -15.38 -12.24 -23.39
N HIS A 244 -14.52 -11.25 -23.29
CA HIS A 244 -14.02 -10.45 -24.40
C HIS A 244 -12.54 -10.73 -24.65
N ASP A 245 -12.18 -10.88 -25.92
CA ASP A 245 -10.79 -10.99 -26.35
C ASP A 245 -10.11 -9.61 -26.29
N LEU A 246 -8.83 -9.61 -25.97
CA LEU A 246 -8.04 -8.39 -25.82
C LEU A 246 -7.29 -8.08 -27.11
N GLN A 247 -7.24 -6.80 -27.46
CA GLN A 247 -6.44 -6.33 -28.59
C GLN A 247 -5.16 -5.68 -28.08
N TYR A 248 -4.04 -6.02 -28.72
CA TYR A 248 -2.72 -5.52 -28.37
C TYR A 248 -2.07 -4.84 -29.55
N LYS A 249 -1.48 -3.66 -29.29
CA LYS A 249 -0.60 -2.98 -30.23
C LYS A 249 0.84 -3.18 -29.81
N TYR A 250 1.73 -3.33 -30.79
CA TYR A 250 3.14 -3.61 -30.58
C TYR A 250 3.97 -2.57 -31.33
N ALA A 251 4.97 -2.00 -30.67
CA ALA A 251 5.93 -1.09 -31.27
C ALA A 251 7.34 -1.53 -30.90
N TYR A 252 8.28 -1.26 -31.79
CA TYR A 252 9.66 -1.72 -31.66
C TYR A 252 10.64 -0.61 -32.02
N GLN A 253 11.71 -0.50 -31.23
CA GLN A 253 12.84 0.38 -31.54
C GLN A 253 14.14 -0.24 -31.08
N SER A 254 15.11 -0.32 -32.00
CA SER A 254 16.50 -0.67 -31.69
C SER A 254 17.34 0.61 -31.63
N VAL A 255 18.11 0.79 -30.57
CA VAL A 255 19.00 1.95 -30.39
C VAL A 255 20.44 1.48 -30.26
N ASN A 256 21.31 2.08 -31.06
CA ASN A 256 22.73 1.76 -31.16
C ASN A 256 23.55 3.05 -31.43
N ALA A 257 24.86 2.92 -31.53
CA ALA A 257 25.74 4.07 -31.78
C ALA A 257 25.39 4.86 -33.06
N GLN A 258 24.78 4.23 -34.07
CA GLN A 258 24.45 4.88 -35.34
C GLN A 258 23.21 5.79 -35.25
N ASN A 259 22.27 5.50 -34.35
CA ASN A 259 21.00 6.23 -34.26
C ASN A 259 20.74 6.86 -32.88
N ILE A 260 21.71 6.79 -31.97
CA ILE A 260 21.60 7.31 -30.60
C ILE A 260 21.24 8.79 -30.56
N ASP A 261 21.70 9.59 -31.52
CA ASP A 261 21.42 11.03 -31.57
C ASP A 261 19.94 11.32 -31.85
N LYS A 262 19.25 10.43 -32.58
CA LYS A 262 17.81 10.52 -32.85
C LYS A 262 16.96 10.14 -31.62
N PHE A 263 17.52 9.32 -30.73
CA PHE A 263 16.85 8.82 -29.53
C PHE A 263 17.65 9.16 -28.26
N ASN A 264 18.21 10.37 -28.22
CA ASN A 264 19.08 10.85 -27.15
C ASN A 264 18.37 10.85 -25.79
N THR A 265 17.06 11.03 -25.79
CA THR A 265 16.24 11.02 -24.57
C THR A 265 15.20 9.91 -24.56
N PHE A 266 14.85 9.44 -23.36
CA PHE A 266 13.73 8.50 -23.20
C PHE A 266 12.40 9.08 -23.73
N LYS A 267 12.23 10.40 -23.71
CA LYS A 267 11.04 11.07 -24.23
C LYS A 267 10.93 10.90 -25.75
N GLU A 268 12.03 11.02 -26.48
CA GLU A 268 12.06 10.81 -27.93
C GLU A 268 11.75 9.34 -28.28
N LEU A 269 12.35 8.40 -27.55
CA LEU A 269 12.03 6.98 -27.67
C LEU A 269 10.54 6.70 -27.41
N ASP A 270 9.99 7.16 -26.28
CA ASP A 270 8.58 6.97 -25.90
C ASP A 270 7.62 7.55 -26.95
N ASN A 271 7.92 8.76 -27.45
CA ASN A 271 7.12 9.39 -28.50
C ASN A 271 7.16 8.61 -29.81
N ASN A 272 8.33 8.11 -30.21
CA ASN A 272 8.46 7.31 -31.42
C ASN A 272 7.69 5.98 -31.31
N LEU A 273 7.78 5.29 -30.17
CA LEU A 273 7.02 4.07 -29.90
C LEU A 273 5.52 4.33 -29.92
N LYS A 274 5.06 5.46 -29.38
CA LYS A 274 3.64 5.84 -29.40
C LYS A 274 3.13 6.18 -30.80
N ARG A 275 3.93 6.88 -31.61
CA ARG A 275 3.59 7.17 -33.01
C ARG A 275 3.38 5.90 -33.82
N GLN A 276 4.17 4.83 -33.57
CA GLN A 276 3.96 3.54 -34.24
C GLN A 276 2.55 2.96 -33.97
N PHE A 277 2.01 3.15 -32.76
CA PHE A 277 0.63 2.74 -32.43
C PHE A 277 -0.46 3.54 -33.15
N GLU A 278 -0.15 4.78 -33.53
CA GLU A 278 -1.05 5.68 -34.27
C GLU A 278 -1.01 5.37 -35.77
N THR A 279 0.16 5.06 -36.32
CA THR A 279 0.32 4.72 -37.74
C THR A 279 -0.26 3.34 -38.09
N ASP A 280 -0.28 2.40 -37.14
CA ASP A 280 -0.96 1.11 -37.32
C ASP A 280 -2.50 1.23 -37.43
N ILE A 281 -3.08 2.41 -37.15
CA ILE A 281 -4.52 2.68 -37.36
C ILE A 281 -4.82 3.03 -38.83
N VAL A 282 -3.81 3.31 -39.66
CA VAL A 282 -4.00 3.85 -41.02
C VAL A 282 -4.06 2.76 -42.11
N VAL A 283 -4.02 1.48 -41.76
CA VAL A 283 -4.10 0.38 -42.75
C VAL A 283 -5.38 -0.44 -42.56
N GLU A 284 -6.54 0.21 -42.65
CA GLU A 284 -7.82 -0.44 -42.96
C GLU A 284 -8.66 0.52 -43.81
N TYR A 285 -9.36 -0.03 -44.82
CA TYR A 285 -10.01 0.58 -45.99
C TYR A 285 -9.12 0.79 -47.24
N GLN A 286 -8.70 -0.32 -47.84
CA GLN A 286 -8.89 -0.54 -49.29
C GLN A 286 -9.48 -1.93 -49.52
#